data_AF-A0A0N1C3P9-F1
#
_entry.id   AF-A0A0N1C3P9-F1
#
_cell.length_a   1.000
_cell.length_b   1.000
_cell.length_c   1.000
_cell.angle_alpha   90.00
_cell.angle_beta   90.00
_cell.angle_gamma   90.00
#
_symmetry.space_group_name_H-M   'P 1'
#
loop_
_entity.id
_entity.type
_entity.pdbx_description
1 polymer ?
#
loop_
_entity_poly.entity_id
_entity_poly.type
_entity_poly.pdbx_seq_one_letter_code
_entity_poly.pdbx_strand_id
1 'polypeptide(L)' 'MHRYSPDGQLLQRIDLPCARVTKIAFGGPDLRTVYVTTARVGLSEEELAAQPLAGGLFAFDAQVAGLPIPALRL' A
#
# COMPACT_ATOMS: atom_id res chain seq x y z
N MET A 1 -0.49 -5.68 4.69
CA MET A 1 0.44 -4.57 4.96
C MET A 1 0.52 -4.34 6.46
N HIS A 2 1.67 -3.93 7.00
CA HIS A 2 1.88 -3.77 8.44
C HIS A 2 2.41 -2.38 8.77
N ARG A 3 1.98 -1.83 9.91
CA ARG A 3 2.53 -0.62 10.51
C ARG A 3 3.24 -1.02 11.80
N TYR A 4 4.50 -0.61 11.91
CA TYR A 4 5.31 -0.85 13.10
C TYR A 4 5.57 0.45 13.84
N SER A 5 5.79 0.36 15.15
CA SER A 5 6.33 1.44 15.95
C SER A 5 7.84 1.63 15.67
N PRO A 6 8.44 2.75 16.09
CA PRO A 6 9.89 2.97 15.93
C PRO A 6 10.76 1.92 16.66
N ASP A 7 10.26 1.31 17.72
CA ASP A 7 10.89 0.21 18.47
C ASP A 7 10.58 -1.19 17.89
N GLY A 8 9.86 -1.27 16.76
CA GLY A 8 9.63 -2.51 16.02
C GLY A 8 8.40 -3.31 16.42
N GLN A 9 7.54 -2.81 17.31
CA GLN A 9 6.28 -3.46 17.66
C GLN A 9 5.28 -3.36 16.51
N LEU A 10 4.57 -4.45 16.22
CA LEU A 10 3.48 -4.43 15.24
C LEU A 10 2.27 -3.67 15.83
N LEU A 11 1.99 -2.49 15.31
CA LEU A 11 0.88 -1.64 15.76
C LEU A 11 -0.42 -1.94 15.02
N GLN A 12 -0.33 -2.27 13.73
CA GLN A 12 -1.51 -2.47 12.91
C GLN A 12 -1.24 -3.39 11.72
N ARG A 13 -2.24 -4.20 11.37
CA ARG A 13 -2.33 -4.93 10.10
C ARG A 13 -3.46 -4.36 9.27
N ILE A 14 -3.19 -4.18 7.98
CA ILE A 14 -4.15 -3.71 6.98
C ILE A 14 -4.20 -4.77 5.89
N ASP A 15 -5.35 -5.39 5.74
CA ASP A 15 -5.59 -6.44 4.75
C ASP A 15 -6.07 -5.81 3.43
N LEU A 16 -5.57 -6.35 2.32
CA LEU A 16 -5.99 -5.98 0.97
C LEU A 16 -6.56 -7.22 0.28
N PRO A 17 -7.47 -7.06 -0.69
CA PRO A 17 -8.06 -8.19 -1.43
C PRO A 17 -7.10 -8.79 -2.48
N CYS A 18 -5.79 -8.62 -2.28
CA CYS A 18 -4.75 -9.22 -3.10
C CYS A 18 -3.47 -9.42 -2.29
N ALA A 19 -2.70 -10.46 -2.63
CA ALA A 19 -1.57 -10.91 -1.84
C ALA A 19 -0.28 -10.12 -2.11
N ARG A 20 -0.09 -9.61 -3.33
CA ARG A 20 1.20 -9.07 -3.80
C ARG A 20 1.24 -7.55 -3.75
N VAL A 21 1.29 -6.98 -2.54
CA VAL A 21 1.60 -5.55 -2.34
C VAL A 21 3.05 -5.28 -2.70
N THR A 22 3.30 -4.23 -3.48
CA THR A 22 4.65 -3.86 -3.94
C THR A 22 5.22 -2.63 -3.25
N LYS A 23 4.42 -1.57 -3.10
CA LYS A 23 4.86 -0.32 -2.45
C LYS A 23 3.68 0.50 -1.95
N ILE A 24 3.99 1.48 -1.11
CA ILE A 24 3.05 2.47 -0.60
C ILE A 24 3.63 3.88 -0.71
N ALA A 25 2.74 4.87 -0.78
CA ALA A 25 3.08 6.28 -0.63
C ALA A 25 1.93 7.05 0.03
N PHE A 26 2.26 8.04 0.86
CA PHE A 26 1.28 9.02 1.31
C PHE A 26 1.03 10.06 0.20
N GLY A 27 -0.21 10.52 0.09
CA GLY A 27 -0.65 11.53 -0.85
C GLY A 27 -1.99 12.13 -0.45
N GLY A 28 -2.66 12.77 -1.41
CA GLY A 28 -3.83 13.60 -1.13
C GLY A 28 -3.46 14.98 -0.60
N PRO A 29 -4.41 15.93 -0.53
CA PRO A 29 -4.15 17.33 -0.19
C PRO A 29 -3.57 17.54 1.22
N ASP A 30 -3.89 16.65 2.15
CA ASP A 30 -3.48 16.70 3.56
C ASP A 30 -2.45 15.61 3.94
N LEU A 31 -1.96 14.87 2.94
CA LEU A 31 -1.06 13.73 3.10
C LEU A 31 -1.59 12.60 4.00
N ARG A 32 -2.91 12.45 4.10
CA ARG A 32 -3.55 11.38 4.89
C ARG A 32 -4.07 10.22 4.04
N THR A 33 -4.03 10.31 2.73
CA THR A 33 -4.37 9.17 1.86
C THR A 33 -3.12 8.31 1.65
N VAL A 34 -3.21 7.00 1.92
CA VAL A 34 -2.16 6.04 1.56
C VAL A 34 -2.55 5.35 0.27
N TYR A 35 -1.74 5.53 -0.77
CA TYR A 35 -1.84 4.80 -2.02
C TYR A 35 -0.98 3.53 -1.96
N VAL A 36 -1.51 2.42 -2.46
CA VAL A 36 -0.89 1.09 -2.41
C VAL A 36 -0.87 0.48 -3.80
N THR A 37 0.33 0.27 -4.34
CA THR A 37 0.50 -0.47 -5.59
C THR A 37 0.60 -1.96 -5.31
N THR A 38 0.04 -2.76 -6.22
CA THR A 38 0.06 -4.21 -6.14
C THR A 38 0.50 -4.80 -7.47
N ALA A 39 0.85 -6.09 -7.49
CA ALA A 39 1.26 -6.79 -8.69
C ALA A 39 0.40 -8.03 -8.92
N ARG A 40 0.33 -8.42 -10.19
CA ARG A 40 -0.26 -9.70 -10.61
C ARG A 40 0.75 -10.64 -11.26
N VAL A 41 1.97 -10.17 -11.50
CA VAL A 41 3.05 -10.96 -12.11
C VAL A 41 3.32 -12.17 -11.24
N GLY A 42 3.31 -13.35 -11.87
CA GLY A 42 3.61 -14.64 -11.24
C GLY A 42 2.47 -15.25 -10.43
N LEU A 43 1.24 -14.72 -10.51
CA LEU A 43 0.04 -15.42 -10.04
C LEU A 43 -0.41 -16.45 -11.09
N SER A 44 -0.91 -17.60 -10.65
CA SER A 44 -1.57 -18.59 -11.52
C SER A 44 -2.94 -18.09 -11.99
N GLU A 45 -3.53 -18.75 -12.99
CA GLU A 45 -4.90 -18.42 -13.43
C GLU A 45 -5.94 -18.59 -12.31
N GLU A 46 -5.78 -19.62 -11.47
CA GLU A 46 -6.63 -19.84 -10.30
C GLU A 46 -6.47 -18.72 -9.26
N GLU A 47 -5.23 -18.31 -8.96
CA GLU A 47 -4.96 -17.22 -8.03
C GLU A 47 -5.48 -15.88 -8.55
N LEU A 48 -5.39 -15.63 -9.87
CA LEU A 48 -5.94 -14.45 -10.52
C LEU A 48 -7.47 -14.44 -10.46
N ALA A 49 -8.12 -15.59 -10.68
CA ALA A 49 -9.56 -15.73 -10.54
C ALA A 49 -10.03 -15.50 -9.09
N ALA A 50 -9.26 -15.97 -8.11
CA ALA A 50 -9.53 -15.75 -6.69
C ALA A 50 -9.24 -14.31 -6.22
N GLN A 51 -8.36 -13.58 -6.90
CA GLN A 51 -7.93 -12.23 -6.55
C GLN A 51 -8.12 -11.28 -7.74
N PRO A 52 -9.36 -10.98 -8.15
CA PRO A 52 -9.64 -10.21 -9.37
C PRO A 52 -9.09 -8.78 -9.35
N LEU A 53 -8.75 -8.26 -8.17
CA LEU A 53 -8.16 -6.92 -7.99
C LEU A 53 -6.62 -6.94 -7.94
N ALA A 54 -5.97 -8.10 -8.11
CA ALA A 54 -4.51 -8.19 -8.13
C ALA A 54 -3.91 -7.37 -9.27
N GLY A 55 -2.89 -6.57 -8.96
CA GLY A 55 -2.29 -5.61 -9.89
C GLY A 55 -2.97 -4.24 -9.90
N GLY A 56 -4.04 -4.05 -9.13
CA GLY A 56 -4.70 -2.77 -8.96
C GLY A 56 -3.93 -1.76 -8.09
N LEU A 57 -4.39 -0.51 -8.13
CA LEU A 57 -4.01 0.56 -7.22
C LEU A 57 -5.13 0.74 -6.19
N PHE A 58 -4.77 0.75 -4.91
CA PHE A 58 -5.71 0.94 -3.81
C PHE A 58 -5.40 2.23 -3.06
N ALA A 59 -6.40 2.76 -2.36
CA ALA A 59 -6.24 3.90 -1.47
C ALA A 59 -7.06 3.69 -0.18
N PHE A 60 -6.54 4.17 0.94
CA PHE A 60 -7.28 4.24 2.21
C PHE A 60 -6.81 5.42 3.05
N ASP A 61 -7.63 5.84 4.01
CA ASP A 61 -7.32 6.96 4.91
C ASP A 61 -6.46 6.52 6.09
N ALA A 62 -5.39 7.27 6.34
CA ALA A 62 -4.51 7.10 7.49
C ALA A 62 -4.92 7.99 8.67
N GLN A 63 -4.72 7.45 9.87
CA GLN A 63 -4.94 8.18 11.12
C GLN A 63 -3.92 9.31 11.34
N VAL A 64 -2.79 9.28 10.62
CA VAL A 64 -1.71 10.26 10.69
C VAL A 64 -1.31 10.70 9.28
N ALA A 65 -0.86 11.95 9.15
CA ALA A 65 -0.30 12.44 7.90
C ALA A 65 1.10 11.86 7.66
N GLY A 66 1.41 11.62 6.38
CA GLY A 66 2.76 11.31 5.93
C GLY A 66 3.61 12.56 5.69
N LEU A 67 4.71 12.35 4.96
CA LEU A 67 5.61 13.42 4.53
C LEU A 67 5.62 13.51 2.99
N PRO A 68 5.76 14.72 2.42
CA PRO A 68 5.93 14.86 0.98
C PRO A 68 7.29 14.28 0.56
N ILE A 69 7.31 13.60 -0.59
CA ILE A 69 8.56 13.19 -1.22
C ILE A 69 9.28 14.46 -1.72
N PRO A 70 10.53 14.71 -1.33
CA PRO A 70 11.28 15.84 -1.85
C PRO A 70 11.43 15.76 -3.37
N ALA A 71 11.23 16.87 -4.06
CA ALA A 71 11.51 16.94 -5.49
C ALA A 71 13.00 16.70 -5.75
N LEU A 72 13.30 15.90 -6.77
CA LEU A 72 14.67 15.75 -7.26
C LEU A 72 15.18 17.11 -7.72
N ARG A 73 16.33 17.54 -7.20
CA ARG A 73 17.07 18.70 -7.68
C ARG A 73 18.24 18.20 -8.50
N LEU A 74 18.26 18.58 -9.78
CA LEU A 74 19.33 18.27 -10.73
C LEU A 74 20.41 19.36 -10.69
#